data_AF-A0A7T1MLC0-F1
#
_entry.id   AF-A0A7T1MLC0-F1
#
_cell.length_a   1.000
_cell.length_b   1.000
_cell.length_c   1.000
_cell.angle_alpha   90.00
_cell.angle_beta   90.00
_cell.angle_gamma   90.00
#
_symmetry.space_group_name_H-M   'P 1'
#
loop_
_entity.id
_entity.type
_entity.pdbx_description
1 polymer ?
#
loop_
_entity_poly.entity_id
_entity_poly.type
_entity_poly.pdbx_seq_one_letter_code
_entity_poly.pdbx_strand_id
1 'polypeptide(L)'
;MKAAVLPKSNLNGRHDLPVGDEPDAAQESRGCQSLRLDQLMEGLLSIQIIGRGGGSRFSSEQLVFVGLLEPGSASLQCQAGRCSPQWPLRVKVSTVASRSYDDQGLVTRLPSSRLARGECRLDRHHFRCEAHDGDGGLWRVEGDH
;
A
#
# COMPACT_ATOMS: atom_id res chain seq x y z
N MET A 1 26.30 -8.32 -50.77
CA MET A 1 25.74 -9.38 -51.62
C MET A 1 24.36 -9.74 -51.10
N LYS A 2 23.37 -9.76 -51.99
CA LYS A 2 21.95 -10.05 -51.74
C LYS A 2 21.71 -11.54 -51.46
N ALA A 3 20.72 -11.86 -50.63
CA ALA A 3 19.61 -12.72 -51.01
C ALA A 3 18.43 -12.48 -50.05
N ALA A 4 17.26 -12.24 -50.65
CA ALA A 4 15.99 -12.01 -50.00
C ALA A 4 15.15 -13.30 -50.00
N VAL A 5 14.27 -13.48 -49.01
CA VAL A 5 13.06 -14.30 -49.15
C VAL A 5 11.91 -13.55 -48.48
N LEU A 6 10.90 -13.25 -49.31
CA LEU A 6 9.65 -12.56 -48.99
C LEU A 6 8.65 -13.52 -48.32
N PRO A 7 7.85 -13.07 -47.34
CA PRO A 7 6.54 -13.65 -47.10
C PRO A 7 5.43 -12.83 -47.78
N LYS A 8 4.47 -13.57 -48.34
CA LYS A 8 3.34 -13.09 -49.15
C LYS A 8 2.41 -12.17 -48.34
N SER A 9 2.16 -10.97 -48.85
CA SER A 9 1.08 -10.09 -48.41
C SER A 9 -0.27 -10.69 -48.80
N ASN A 10 -1.14 -10.92 -47.82
CA ASN A 10 -2.57 -11.07 -48.04
C ASN A 10 -3.23 -9.81 -47.49
N LEU A 11 -3.74 -8.98 -48.39
CA LEU A 11 -4.53 -7.79 -48.06
C LEU A 11 -5.90 -8.25 -47.57
N ASN A 12 -6.16 -8.06 -46.27
CA ASN A 12 -7.53 -7.80 -45.85
C ASN A 12 -7.49 -6.72 -44.77
N GLY A 13 -7.95 -5.53 -45.14
CA GLY A 13 -8.05 -4.39 -44.25
C GLY A 13 -9.16 -4.63 -43.23
N ARG A 14 -8.81 -4.56 -41.96
CA ARG A 14 -9.71 -4.20 -40.87
C ARG A 14 -8.88 -3.49 -39.81
N HIS A 15 -9.36 -2.31 -39.42
CA HIS A 15 -8.78 -1.45 -38.41
C HIS A 15 -8.74 -2.19 -37.08
N ASP A 16 -7.55 -2.42 -36.53
CA ASP A 16 -7.37 -2.72 -35.11
C ASP A 16 -6.10 -2.03 -34.61
N LEU A 17 -6.29 -1.28 -33.54
CA LEU A 17 -5.31 -0.45 -32.83
C LEU A 17 -4.16 -1.31 -32.28
N PRO A 18 -2.94 -0.79 -32.13
CA PRO A 18 -1.89 -1.51 -31.43
C PRO A 18 -2.22 -1.59 -29.94
N VAL A 19 -2.62 -2.78 -29.47
CA VAL A 19 -2.60 -3.14 -28.05
C VAL A 19 -1.13 -3.35 -27.69
N GLY A 20 -0.57 -2.41 -26.94
CA GLY A 20 0.75 -2.51 -26.35
C GLY A 20 0.79 -3.67 -25.36
N ASP A 21 1.71 -4.59 -25.59
CA ASP A 21 2.10 -5.66 -24.69
C ASP A 21 3.26 -5.12 -23.84
N GLU A 22 2.94 -4.49 -22.70
CA GLU A 22 3.90 -4.16 -21.64
C GLU A 22 3.29 -4.62 -20.30
N PRO A 23 3.83 -5.67 -19.66
CA PRO A 23 3.47 -5.98 -18.28
C PRO A 23 4.35 -5.11 -17.38
N ASP A 24 4.13 -3.81 -17.43
CA ASP A 24 4.71 -2.90 -16.44
C ASP A 24 3.75 -2.91 -15.25
N ALA A 25 4.07 -3.73 -14.25
CA ALA A 25 3.44 -3.69 -12.94
C ALA A 25 3.87 -2.39 -12.22
N ALA A 26 3.52 -1.25 -12.80
CA ALA A 26 3.44 0.01 -12.11
C ALA A 26 2.28 -0.14 -11.13
N GLN A 27 2.62 -0.59 -9.92
CA GLN A 27 1.73 -0.52 -8.78
C GLN A 27 1.41 0.95 -8.56
N GLU A 28 0.32 1.42 -9.19
CA GLU A 28 -0.16 2.79 -9.08
C GLU A 28 -0.15 3.17 -7.61
N SER A 29 0.43 4.34 -7.31
CA SER A 29 0.35 4.97 -6.00
C SER A 29 -1.12 5.06 -5.59
N ARG A 30 -1.58 4.07 -4.82
CA ARG A 30 -2.97 4.01 -4.36
C ARG A 30 -3.16 5.20 -3.43
N GLY A 31 -3.87 6.21 -3.89
CA GLY A 31 -4.09 7.44 -3.13
C GLY A 31 -4.54 7.12 -1.71
N CYS A 32 -3.75 7.55 -0.73
CA CYS A 32 -4.10 7.50 0.67
C CYS A 32 -5.29 8.43 0.91
N GLN A 33 -6.41 7.91 1.40
CA GLN A 33 -7.57 8.72 1.77
C GLN A 33 -7.47 9.20 3.20
N SER A 34 -6.91 8.36 4.08
CA SER A 34 -6.67 8.74 5.47
C SER A 34 -5.50 7.95 6.04
N LEU A 35 -4.62 8.65 6.76
CA LEU A 35 -3.62 8.09 7.64
C LEU A 35 -4.04 8.34 9.09
N ARG A 36 -4.03 7.31 9.93
CA ARG A 36 -4.27 7.42 11.36
C ARG A 36 -3.16 6.72 12.13
N LEU A 37 -2.64 7.44 13.12
CA LEU A 37 -1.64 6.93 14.05
C LEU A 37 -2.28 6.76 15.41
N ASP A 38 -2.13 5.57 15.98
CA ASP A 38 -2.62 5.25 17.31
C ASP A 38 -1.51 4.57 18.12
N GLN A 39 -1.38 4.94 19.38
CA GLN A 39 -0.38 4.40 20.29
C GLN A 39 -1.03 4.07 21.63
N LEU A 40 -1.43 2.80 21.79
CA LEU A 40 -2.02 2.30 23.04
C LEU A 40 -0.99 2.11 24.15
N MET A 41 0.27 1.85 23.79
CA MET A 41 1.37 1.62 24.72
C MET A 41 2.61 2.38 24.26
N GLU A 42 3.44 2.82 25.20
CA GLU A 42 4.71 3.47 24.87
C GLU A 42 5.56 2.55 23.98
N GLY A 43 6.14 3.11 22.91
CA GLY A 43 6.87 2.36 21.89
C GLY A 43 6.03 1.59 20.86
N LEU A 44 4.78 1.19 21.13
CA LEU A 44 3.97 0.37 20.20
C LEU A 44 3.04 1.24 19.34
N LEU A 45 3.37 1.40 18.05
CA LEU A 45 2.59 2.22 17.12
C LEU A 45 1.73 1.36 16.18
N SER A 46 0.49 1.77 16.01
CA SER A 46 -0.44 1.29 14.99
C SER A 46 -0.61 2.36 13.92
N ILE A 47 -0.34 2.00 12.67
CA ILE A 47 -0.43 2.88 11.49
C ILE A 47 -1.55 2.35 10.61
N GLN A 48 -2.71 2.99 10.68
CA GLN A 48 -3.88 2.65 9.88
C GLN A 48 -3.93 3.53 8.63
N ILE A 49 -4.02 2.89 7.48
CA ILE A 49 -4.11 3.55 6.18
C ILE A 49 -5.37 3.04 5.50
N ILE A 50 -6.21 3.95 5.04
CA ILE A 50 -7.36 3.64 4.19
C ILE A 50 -7.08 4.23 2.81
N GLY A 51 -7.12 3.39 1.80
CA GLY A 51 -6.88 3.76 0.41
C GLY A 51 -7.89 3.11 -0.53
N ARG A 52 -7.71 3.33 -1.84
CA ARG A 52 -8.52 2.66 -2.87
C ARG A 52 -8.26 1.15 -2.87
N GLY A 53 -9.34 0.38 -2.93
CA GLY A 53 -9.30 -1.07 -3.10
C GLY A 53 -9.15 -1.48 -4.56
N GLY A 54 -8.73 -2.73 -4.80
CA GLY A 54 -8.47 -3.25 -6.16
C GLY A 54 -9.72 -3.70 -6.93
N GLY A 55 -10.92 -3.62 -6.36
CA GLY A 55 -12.15 -4.17 -6.97
C GLY A 55 -12.95 -3.17 -7.82
N SER A 56 -13.06 -1.92 -7.36
CA SER A 56 -13.74 -0.84 -8.08
C SER A 56 -13.17 0.52 -7.65
N ARG A 57 -13.44 1.58 -8.43
CA ARG A 57 -13.01 2.97 -8.09
C ARG A 57 -13.55 3.48 -6.74
N PHE A 58 -14.59 2.85 -6.22
CA PHE A 58 -15.23 3.20 -4.96
C PHE A 58 -14.95 2.20 -3.84
N SER A 59 -14.37 1.03 -4.17
CA SER A 59 -13.90 0.10 -3.17
C SER A 59 -12.76 0.70 -2.37
N SER A 60 -12.66 0.32 -1.10
CA SER A 60 -11.58 0.75 -0.22
C SER A 60 -10.88 -0.43 0.42
N GLU A 61 -9.61 -0.24 0.73
CA GLU A 61 -8.81 -1.19 1.47
C GLU A 61 -8.19 -0.48 2.66
N GLN A 62 -8.32 -1.12 3.82
CA GLN A 62 -7.66 -0.69 5.04
C GLN A 62 -6.49 -1.62 5.31
N LEU A 63 -5.31 -1.04 5.51
CA LEU A 63 -4.12 -1.70 6.02
C LEU A 63 -3.79 -1.12 7.39
N VAL A 64 -3.40 -1.99 8.33
CA VAL A 64 -2.93 -1.59 9.66
C VAL A 64 -1.58 -2.23 9.89
N PHE A 65 -0.53 -1.41 9.91
CA PHE A 65 0.82 -1.83 10.26
C PHE A 65 1.02 -1.62 11.76
N VAL A 66 1.39 -2.67 12.49
CA VAL A 66 1.64 -2.60 13.93
C VAL A 66 3.08 -2.99 14.20
N GLY A 67 3.75 -2.21 15.03
CA GLY A 67 5.15 -2.42 15.33
C GLY A 67 5.71 -1.52 16.42
N LEU A 68 6.99 -1.69 16.70
CA LEU A 68 7.70 -0.92 17.72
C LEU A 68 8.42 0.27 17.08
N LEU A 69 8.39 1.42 17.75
CA LEU A 69 9.20 2.58 17.41
C LEU A 69 10.68 2.20 17.48
N GLU A 70 11.43 2.55 16.43
CA GLU A 70 12.87 2.36 16.40
C GLU A 70 13.58 3.43 17.25
N PRO A 71 14.81 3.15 17.74
CA PRO A 71 15.62 4.14 18.45
C PRO A 71 15.72 5.46 17.67
N GLY A 72 15.48 6.56 18.36
CA GLY A 72 15.44 7.91 17.77
C GLY A 72 14.06 8.38 17.32
N SER A 73 13.04 7.51 17.31
CA SER A 73 11.64 7.92 17.10
C SER A 73 10.95 8.13 18.44
N ALA A 74 10.33 9.30 18.63
CA ALA A 74 9.60 9.60 19.86
C ALA A 74 8.17 9.06 19.81
N SER A 75 7.64 8.68 20.98
CA SER A 75 6.22 8.36 21.14
C SER A 75 5.33 9.58 20.78
N LEU A 76 4.07 9.31 20.46
CA LEU A 76 3.07 10.35 20.26
C LEU A 76 2.98 11.23 21.52
N GLN A 77 2.94 12.54 21.32
CA GLN A 77 2.73 13.49 22.39
C GLN A 77 1.24 13.74 22.57
N CYS A 78 0.72 13.36 23.74
CA CYS A 78 -0.70 13.48 24.07
C CYS A 78 -0.96 14.64 25.04
N GLN A 79 -1.90 15.52 24.68
CA GLN A 79 -2.37 16.63 25.52
C GLN A 79 -3.90 16.70 25.46
N ALA A 80 -4.55 16.72 26.63
CA ALA A 80 -6.01 16.80 26.76
C ALA A 80 -6.79 15.79 25.88
N GLY A 81 -6.31 14.54 25.82
CA GLY A 81 -6.94 13.46 25.05
C GLY A 81 -6.69 13.51 23.54
N ARG A 82 -5.85 14.43 23.04
CA ARG A 82 -5.40 14.48 21.64
C ARG A 82 -3.94 14.12 21.56
N CYS A 83 -3.61 13.12 20.75
CA CYS A 83 -2.24 12.70 20.49
C CYS A 83 -1.75 13.23 19.15
N SER A 84 -0.51 13.69 19.12
CA SER A 84 0.15 14.25 17.94
C SER A 84 1.49 13.54 17.70
N PRO A 85 1.84 13.27 16.43
CA PRO A 85 3.11 12.64 16.09
C PRO A 85 4.30 13.57 16.29
N GLN A 86 5.39 12.98 16.78
CA GLN A 86 6.69 13.64 16.92
C GLN A 86 7.60 13.18 15.79
N TRP A 87 7.57 13.92 14.68
CA TRP A 87 8.29 13.56 13.46
C TRP A 87 9.83 13.66 13.61
N PRO A 88 10.60 12.84 12.86
CA PRO A 88 10.16 11.70 12.05
C PRO A 88 9.90 10.44 12.90
N LEU A 89 9.05 9.54 12.39
CA LEU A 89 8.76 8.26 13.01
C LEU A 89 9.29 7.11 12.15
N ARG A 90 9.97 6.16 12.78
CA ARG A 90 10.35 4.87 12.21
C ARG A 90 9.78 3.75 13.07
N VAL A 91 9.15 2.79 12.42
CA VAL A 91 8.50 1.66 13.09
C VAL A 91 9.02 0.36 12.51
N LYS A 92 9.48 -0.54 13.37
CA LYS A 92 9.75 -1.92 13.00
C LYS A 92 8.45 -2.73 13.05
N VAL A 93 7.92 -3.07 11.89
CA VAL A 93 6.64 -3.77 11.74
C VAL A 93 6.79 -5.24 12.11
N SER A 94 5.88 -5.74 12.94
CA SER A 94 5.78 -7.15 13.35
C SER A 94 4.44 -7.79 12.96
N THR A 95 3.41 -7.00 12.66
CA THR A 95 2.08 -7.49 12.30
C THR A 95 1.45 -6.56 11.27
N VAL A 96 0.75 -7.14 10.29
CA VAL A 96 -0.12 -6.41 9.36
C VAL A 96 -1.52 -6.97 9.43
N ALA A 97 -2.51 -6.09 9.59
CA ALA A 97 -3.92 -6.43 9.42
C ALA A 97 -4.50 -5.77 8.17
N SER A 98 -5.45 -6.44 7.53
CA SER A 98 -6.11 -5.96 6.31
C SER A 98 -7.60 -6.18 6.36
N ARG A 99 -8.35 -5.25 5.75
CA ARG A 99 -9.80 -5.35 5.55
C ARG A 99 -10.17 -4.66 4.24
N SER A 100 -11.07 -5.28 3.47
CA SER A 100 -11.51 -4.76 2.18
C SER A 100 -13.01 -4.44 2.24
N TYR A 101 -13.39 -3.35 1.59
CA TYR A 101 -14.76 -2.88 1.51
C TYR A 101 -15.17 -2.63 0.06
N ASP A 102 -16.43 -2.88 -0.28
CA ASP A 102 -17.02 -2.48 -1.57
C ASP A 102 -17.43 -1.00 -1.58
N ASP A 103 -18.14 -0.60 -2.64
CA ASP A 103 -18.66 0.75 -2.86
C ASP A 103 -19.80 1.13 -1.90
N GLN A 104 -20.42 0.15 -1.24
CA GLN A 104 -21.42 0.35 -0.19
C GLN A 104 -20.80 0.35 1.22
N GLY A 105 -19.47 0.18 1.33
CA GLY A 105 -18.77 0.08 2.60
C GLY A 105 -18.95 -1.27 3.29
N LEU A 106 -19.45 -2.29 2.59
CA LEU A 106 -19.61 -3.64 3.11
C LEU A 106 -18.32 -4.43 2.98
N VAL A 107 -18.06 -5.30 3.95
CA VAL A 107 -16.84 -6.11 3.97
C VAL A 107 -16.89 -7.15 2.86
N THR A 108 -15.96 -7.05 1.91
CA THR A 108 -15.86 -7.98 0.77
C THR A 108 -14.95 -9.17 1.04
N ARG A 109 -14.06 -9.04 2.02
CA ARG A 109 -13.15 -10.10 2.46
C ARG A 109 -13.06 -10.10 3.97
N LEU A 110 -13.06 -11.29 4.57
CA LEU A 110 -12.84 -11.44 6.01
C LEU A 110 -11.60 -10.66 6.45
N PRO A 111 -11.69 -9.88 7.54
CA PRO A 111 -10.53 -9.25 8.13
C PRO A 111 -9.45 -10.30 8.40
N SER A 112 -8.21 -9.99 8.05
CA SER A 112 -7.08 -10.87 8.31
C SER A 112 -6.00 -10.11 9.07
N SER A 113 -5.27 -10.83 9.90
CA SER A 113 -4.08 -10.35 10.60
C SER A 113 -2.99 -11.38 10.46
N ARG A 114 -1.79 -10.95 10.12
CA ARG A 114 -0.64 -11.82 9.88
C ARG A 114 0.59 -11.27 10.55
N LEU A 115 1.40 -12.19 11.09
CA LEU A 115 2.76 -11.88 11.49
C LEU A 115 3.55 -11.48 10.24
N ALA A 116 4.27 -10.38 10.32
CA ALA A 116 5.02 -9.84 9.20
C ALA A 116 6.35 -9.26 9.68
N ARG A 117 7.28 -9.04 8.76
CA ARG A 117 8.52 -8.30 9.01
C ARG A 117 8.60 -7.15 8.04
N GLY A 118 8.88 -5.96 8.57
CA GLY A 118 8.87 -4.77 7.74
C GLY A 118 9.33 -3.52 8.46
N GLU A 119 9.15 -2.40 7.79
CA GLU A 119 9.37 -1.07 8.35
C GLU A 119 8.32 -0.08 7.82
N CYS A 120 8.01 0.90 8.66
CA CYS A 120 7.34 2.11 8.23
C CYS A 120 8.22 3.31 8.54
N ARG A 121 8.30 4.24 7.58
CA ARG A 121 8.96 5.53 7.72
C ARG A 121 7.92 6.61 7.46
N LEU A 122 7.77 7.50 8.41
CA LEU A 122 6.81 8.58 8.34
C LEU A 122 7.51 9.88 8.72
N ASP A 123 7.32 10.89 7.89
CA ASP A 123 7.75 12.25 8.16
C ASP A 123 6.55 13.20 8.16
N ARG A 124 6.78 14.51 8.13
CA ARG A 124 5.72 15.51 8.23
C ARG A 124 4.79 15.53 7.01
N HIS A 125 5.22 15.02 5.87
CA HIS A 125 4.49 15.14 4.60
C HIS A 125 4.27 13.80 3.92
N HIS A 126 5.21 12.87 4.09
CA HIS A 126 5.24 11.62 3.38
C HIS A 126 5.28 10.44 4.34
N PHE A 127 4.75 9.31 3.89
CA PHE A 127 4.89 8.04 4.58
C PHE A 127 5.15 6.91 3.58
N ARG A 128 5.88 5.90 4.03
CA ARG A 128 6.10 4.64 3.31
C ARG A 128 6.13 3.49 4.29
N CYS A 129 5.32 2.47 4.02
CA CYS A 129 5.23 1.25 4.80
C CYS A 129 5.42 0.04 3.90
N GLU A 130 6.30 -0.86 4.31
CA GLU A 130 6.57 -2.11 3.62
C GLU A 130 6.70 -3.25 4.62
N ALA A 131 6.03 -4.36 4.33
CA ALA A 131 6.15 -5.57 5.13
C ALA A 131 5.89 -6.81 4.29
N HIS A 132 6.42 -7.95 4.73
CA HIS A 132 6.17 -9.26 4.13
C HIS A 132 5.97 -10.33 5.21
N ASP A 133 5.24 -11.40 4.87
CA ASP A 133 5.09 -12.58 5.73
C ASP A 133 5.91 -13.77 5.19
N GLY A 134 5.87 -14.90 5.90
CA GLY A 134 6.56 -16.14 5.48
C GLY A 134 5.86 -16.92 4.37
N ASP A 135 4.60 -16.58 4.07
CA ASP A 135 3.73 -17.26 3.10
C ASP A 135 3.69 -16.52 1.75
N GLY A 136 4.56 -15.52 1.57
CA GLY A 136 4.66 -14.71 0.34
C GLY A 136 3.72 -13.50 0.29
N GLY A 137 3.03 -13.18 1.38
CA GLY A 137 2.28 -11.94 1.54
C GLY A 137 3.23 -10.73 1.49
N LEU A 138 2.84 -9.72 0.71
CA LEU A 138 3.58 -8.47 0.55
C LEU A 138 2.61 -7.30 0.67
N TRP A 139 2.93 -6.35 1.53
CA TRP A 139 2.20 -5.10 1.70
C TRP A 139 3.13 -3.94 1.47
N ARG A 140 2.74 -3.04 0.58
CA ARG A 140 3.45 -1.81 0.29
C ARG A 140 2.45 -0.69 0.08
N VAL A 141 2.66 0.40 0.79
CA VAL A 141 1.86 1.61 0.64
C VAL A 141 2.72 2.82 0.94
N GLU A 142 2.58 3.84 0.11
CA GLU A 142 3.25 5.12 0.25
C GLU A 142 2.32 6.22 -0.22
N GLY A 143 2.56 7.43 0.26
CA GLY A 143 1.77 8.59 -0.10
C GLY A 143 2.02 9.75 0.83
N ASP A 144 1.26 10.81 0.60
CA ASP A 144 1.32 12.02 1.41
C ASP A 144 0.15 12.05 2.40
N HIS A 145 0.30 12.80 3.51
CA HIS A 145 -0.72 12.93 4.56
C HIS A 145 -0.99 14.38 4.98
#